data_AF-A0A847UHL1-F1
#
_entry.id   AF-A0A847UHL1-F1
#
_cell.length_a   1.000
_cell.length_b   1.000
_cell.length_c   1.000
_cell.angle_alpha   90.00
_cell.angle_beta   90.00
_cell.angle_gamma   90.00
#
_symmetry.space_group_name_H-M   'P 1'
#
loop_
_entity.id
_entity.type
_entity.pdbx_description
1 polymer ?
#
loop_
_entity_poly.entity_id
_entity_poly.type
_entity_poly.pdbx_seq_one_letter_code
_entity_poly.pdbx_strand_id
1 'polypeptide(L)'
;MDNNNTNILLLVFDTVRADALSVYDGPVETHPMEEIASSGTTFEQAFAAGPGTPMSHGAMFTGQYPSEAGVLGPRTVPKSIPIMAE
;
A
#
# COMPACT_ATOMS: atom_id res chain seq x y z
N MET A 1 -25.76 -18.83 10.32
CA MET A 1 -24.99 -17.62 10.67
C MET A 1 -23.70 -17.78 9.90
N ASP A 2 -23.67 -17.25 8.69
CA ASP A 2 -22.49 -17.38 7.83
C ASP A 2 -21.42 -16.49 8.43
N ASN A 3 -20.46 -17.10 9.15
CA ASN A 3 -19.22 -16.44 9.54
C ASN A 3 -18.43 -16.21 8.25
N ASN A 4 -18.81 -15.19 7.50
CA ASN A 4 -18.16 -14.74 6.29
C ASN A 4 -16.84 -14.04 6.70
N ASN A 5 -15.90 -14.82 7.22
CA ASN A 5 -14.55 -14.35 7.52
C ASN A 5 -13.81 -14.19 6.20
N THR A 6 -14.06 -13.06 5.53
CA THR A 6 -13.30 -12.68 4.34
C THR A 6 -11.86 -12.42 4.77
N ASN A 7 -10.93 -13.22 4.23
CA ASN A 7 -9.51 -12.98 4.42
C ASN A 7 -9.08 -11.79 3.55
N ILE A 8 -8.21 -10.95 4.10
CA ILE A 8 -7.61 -9.83 3.39
C ILE A 8 -6.12 -10.12 3.24
N LEU A 9 -5.60 -10.00 2.02
CA LEU A 9 -4.17 -10.08 1.72
C LEU A 9 -3.67 -8.72 1.25
N LEU A 10 -2.79 -8.10 2.04
CA LEU A 10 -2.09 -6.85 1.68
C LEU A 10 -0.69 -7.17 1.17
N LEU A 11 -0.46 -7.03 -0.13
CA LEU A 11 0.86 -7.19 -0.77
C LEU A 11 1.49 -5.82 -1.01
N VAL A 12 2.71 -5.62 -0.52
CA VAL A 12 3.46 -4.36 -0.68
C VAL A 12 4.83 -4.68 -1.29
N PHE A 13 5.18 -3.96 -2.36
CA PHE A 13 6.49 -4.02 -2.99
C PHE A 13 7.27 -2.77 -2.63
N ASP A 14 8.42 -2.91 -1.97
CA ASP A 14 9.22 -1.75 -1.54
C ASP A 14 9.95 -1.15 -2.75
N THR A 15 9.86 0.18 -2.89
CA THR A 15 10.49 0.96 -3.96
C THR A 15 10.08 0.62 -5.39
N VAL A 16 8.97 -0.09 -5.60
CA VAL A 16 8.48 -0.41 -6.95
C VAL A 16 8.08 0.86 -7.71
N ARG A 17 8.42 0.91 -9.00
CA ARG A 17 7.95 1.95 -9.92
C ARG A 17 6.72 1.46 -10.67
N ALA A 18 5.68 2.27 -10.74
CA ALA A 18 4.48 1.94 -11.50
C ALA A 18 4.79 1.75 -12.99
N ASP A 19 5.55 2.67 -13.59
CA ASP A 19 5.94 2.66 -15.02
C ASP A 19 6.89 1.52 -15.42
N ALA A 20 7.32 0.70 -14.47
CA ALA A 20 8.06 -0.52 -14.76
C ALA A 20 7.12 -1.71 -15.04
N LEU A 21 5.89 -1.70 -14.53
CA LEU A 21 4.99 -2.85 -14.52
C LEU A 21 4.07 -2.84 -15.76
N SER A 22 3.92 -3.99 -16.41
CA SER A 22 3.05 -4.19 -17.58
C SER A 22 1.58 -3.84 -17.35
N VAL A 23 1.06 -3.98 -16.11
CA VAL A 23 -0.30 -3.50 -15.75
C VAL A 23 -0.46 -1.98 -15.87
N TYR A 24 0.64 -1.23 -15.92
CA TYR A 24 0.71 0.20 -16.20
C TYR A 24 1.50 0.48 -17.49
N ASP A 25 1.43 -0.41 -18.49
CA ASP A 25 2.11 -0.32 -19.79
C ASP A 25 3.65 -0.27 -19.72
N GLY A 26 4.22 -0.72 -18.59
CA GLY A 26 5.66 -0.81 -18.38
C GLY A 26 6.30 -2.02 -19.08
N PRO A 27 7.64 -2.02 -19.24
CA PRO A 27 8.36 -3.04 -20.00
C PRO A 27 8.56 -4.37 -19.25
N VAL A 28 8.24 -4.45 -17.95
CA VAL A 28 8.40 -5.69 -17.17
C VAL A 28 7.09 -6.47 -17.18
N GLU A 29 7.15 -7.66 -17.76
CA GLU A 29 6.06 -8.64 -17.75
C GLU A 29 5.73 -9.09 -16.33
N THR A 30 4.48 -8.89 -15.90
CA THR A 30 4.00 -9.17 -14.54
C THR A 30 2.68 -9.91 -14.57
N HIS A 31 2.63 -11.04 -15.29
CA HIS A 31 1.40 -11.79 -15.55
C HIS A 31 0.52 -12.06 -14.31
N PRO A 32 1.06 -12.43 -13.12
CA PRO A 32 0.21 -12.61 -11.94
C PRO A 32 -0.52 -11.32 -11.50
N MET A 33 0.10 -10.14 -11.69
CA MET A 33 -0.55 -8.86 -11.38
C MET A 33 -1.61 -8.49 -12.42
N GLU A 34 -1.40 -8.84 -13.70
CA GLU A 34 -2.38 -8.66 -14.76
C GLU A 34 -3.63 -9.50 -14.53
N GLU A 35 -3.47 -10.75 -14.10
CA GLU A 35 -4.59 -11.63 -13.72
C GLU A 35 -5.41 -11.02 -12.56
N ILE A 36 -4.74 -10.50 -11.53
CA ILE A 36 -5.39 -9.81 -10.41
C ILE A 36 -6.12 -8.55 -10.91
N ALA A 37 -5.50 -7.75 -11.77
CA ALA A 37 -6.10 -6.54 -12.32
C ALA A 37 -7.34 -6.83 -13.18
N SER A 38 -7.29 -7.89 -14.00
CA SER A 38 -8.39 -8.29 -14.89
C SER A 38 -9.68 -8.70 -14.15
N SER A 39 -9.54 -9.14 -12.89
CA SER A 39 -10.64 -9.56 -12.02
C SER A 39 -10.92 -8.56 -10.88
N GLY A 40 -10.19 -7.44 -10.86
CA GLY A 40 -10.20 -6.47 -9.77
C GLY A 40 -10.35 -5.03 -10.27
N THR A 41 -9.65 -4.11 -9.60
CA THR A 41 -9.66 -2.68 -9.97
C THR A 41 -8.25 -2.13 -9.85
N THR A 42 -7.78 -1.50 -10.92
CA THR A 42 -6.49 -0.79 -10.97
C THR A 42 -6.72 0.70 -10.76
N PHE A 43 -5.85 1.34 -9.96
CA PHE A 43 -5.89 2.77 -9.71
C PHE A 43 -4.70 3.46 -10.38
N GLU A 44 -4.95 4.22 -11.44
CA GLU A 44 -3.90 4.93 -12.19
C GLU A 44 -3.34 6.16 -11.46
N GLN A 45 -4.08 6.67 -10.46
CA GLN A 45 -3.74 7.89 -9.72
C GLN A 45 -3.60 7.61 -8.22
N ALA A 46 -2.80 6.60 -7.87
CA ALA A 46 -2.45 6.27 -6.48
C ALA A 46 -1.09 6.87 -6.09
N PHE A 47 -1.09 7.78 -5.11
CA PHE A 47 0.12 8.47 -4.64
C PHE A 47 0.49 8.06 -3.23
N ALA A 48 1.78 7.89 -2.97
CA ALA A 48 2.29 7.70 -1.61
C ALA A 48 2.07 8.97 -0.77
N ALA A 49 1.66 8.80 0.49
CA ALA A 49 1.39 9.92 1.40
C ALA A 49 2.66 10.70 1.82
N GLY A 50 3.85 10.16 1.58
CA GLY A 50 5.11 10.84 1.84
C GLY A 50 6.30 10.14 1.18
N PRO A 51 7.44 10.84 1.04
CA PRO A 51 8.62 10.29 0.37
C PRO A 51 9.37 9.32 1.29
N GLY A 52 9.35 8.02 0.99
CA GLY A 52 10.22 7.01 1.61
C GLY A 52 9.50 5.98 2.48
N THR A 53 10.16 4.83 2.66
CA THR A 53 9.56 3.60 3.21
C THR A 53 8.85 3.82 4.57
N PRO A 54 9.43 4.47 5.59
CA PRO A 54 8.75 4.64 6.88
C PRO A 54 7.51 5.53 6.79
N MET A 55 7.56 6.60 5.99
CA MET A 55 6.43 7.50 5.78
C MET A 55 5.27 6.80 5.06
N SER A 56 5.56 6.11 3.96
CA SER A 56 4.55 5.38 3.19
C SER A 56 3.89 4.27 4.01
N HIS A 57 4.68 3.47 4.74
CA HIS A 57 4.15 2.38 5.56
C HIS A 57 3.39 2.92 6.78
N GLY A 58 3.92 3.95 7.46
CA GLY A 58 3.25 4.59 8.58
C GLY A 58 1.86 5.10 8.19
N ALA A 59 1.76 5.79 7.05
CA ALA A 59 0.47 6.25 6.54
C ALA A 59 -0.45 5.10 6.11
N MET A 60 0.08 4.08 5.43
CA MET A 60 -0.70 2.93 5.00
C MET A 60 -1.35 2.18 6.16
N PHE A 61 -0.62 1.97 7.26
CA PHE A 61 -1.15 1.24 8.41
C PHE A 61 -1.95 2.10 9.38
N THR A 62 -1.75 3.41 9.45
CA THR A 62 -2.52 4.28 10.36
C THR A 62 -3.73 4.93 9.68
N GLY A 63 -3.76 4.99 8.35
CA GLY A 63 -4.74 5.77 7.59
C GLY A 63 -4.59 7.28 7.76
N GLN A 64 -3.47 7.75 8.31
CA GLN A 64 -3.20 9.17 8.61
C GLN A 64 -2.01 9.69 7.79
N TYR A 65 -1.97 11.00 7.54
CA TYR A 65 -0.80 11.59 6.89
C TYR A 65 0.44 11.50 7.81
N PRO A 66 1.67 11.46 7.25
CA PRO A 66 2.89 11.42 8.06
C PRO A 66 3.00 12.54 9.11
N SER A 67 2.44 13.72 8.81
CA SER A 67 2.37 14.87 9.74
C SER A 67 1.45 14.62 10.93
N GLU A 68 0.41 13.80 10.77
CA GLU A 68 -0.57 13.46 11.81
C GLU A 68 -0.07 12.28 12.64
N ALA A 69 0.45 11.24 11.97
CA ALA A 69 1.03 10.06 12.63
C ALA A 69 2.41 10.32 13.28
N GLY A 70 3.03 11.48 13.03
CA GLY A 70 4.34 11.85 13.58
C GLY A 70 5.52 11.09 12.95
N VAL A 71 5.33 10.45 11.80
CA VAL A 71 6.35 9.64 11.12
C VAL A 71 7.08 10.49 10.07
N LEU A 72 7.94 11.39 10.53
CA LEU A 72 8.76 12.24 9.65
C LEU A 72 10.20 11.71 9.64
N GLY A 73 10.57 10.90 8.64
CA GLY A 73 11.88 10.24 8.53
C GLY A 73 11.92 8.82 9.11
N PRO A 74 13.07 8.31 9.58
CA PRO A 74 13.21 6.94 10.12
C PRO A 74 12.68 6.82 11.55
N ARG A 75 11.44 7.25 11.76
CA ARG A 75 10.74 7.15 13.05
C ARG A 75 9.73 6.03 13.02
N THR A 76 9.50 5.40 14.16
CA THR A 76 8.43 4.42 14.36
C THR A 76 7.10 5.13 14.59
N VAL A 77 5.99 4.50 14.22
CA VAL A 77 4.64 4.94 14.59
C VAL A 77 4.53 4.99 16.13
N PRO A 78 4.09 6.11 16.74
CA PRO A 78 3.86 6.17 18.18
C PRO A 78 2.79 5.17 18.61
N LYS A 79 2.99 4.50 19.76
CA LYS A 79 2.06 3.48 20.28
C LYS A 79 0.64 3.99 20.59
N SER A 80 0.45 5.30 20.67
CA SER A 80 -0.84 5.93 20.89
C SER A 80 -1.66 6.09 19.61
N ILE A 81 -1.06 5.86 18.44
CA ILE A 81 -1.73 5.97 17.14
C ILE A 81 -2.21 4.58 16.74
N PRO A 82 -3.52 4.38 16.52
CA PRO A 82 -4.03 3.09 16.11
C PRO A 82 -3.54 2.71 14.72
N ILE A 83 -3.40 1.42 14.49
CA ILE A 83 -3.00 0.84 13.21
C ILE A 83 -4.09 -0.12 12.70
N MET A 84 -4.06 -0.46 11.41
CA MET A 84 -5.01 -1.34 10.73
C MET A 84 -5.25 -2.69 11.42
N ALA A 85 -4.31 -3.17 12.23
CA ALA A 85 -4.39 -4.44 12.94
C ALA A 85 -5.19 -4.38 14.25
N GLU A 86 -5.59 -3.19 14.72
CA GLU A 86 -6.39 -2.96 15.93
C GLU A 86 -7.89 -2.88 15.61
#